data_AF-A0A923I3R8-F1
#
_entry.id   AF-A0A923I3R8-F1
#
_cell.length_a   1.000
_cell.length_b   1.000
_cell.length_c   1.000
_cell.angle_alpha   90.00
_cell.angle_beta   90.00
_cell.angle_gamma   90.00
#
_symmetry.space_group_name_H-M   'P 1'
#
loop_
_entity.id
_entity.type
_entity.pdbx_description
1 polymer ?
#
loop_
_entity_poly.entity_id
_entity_poly.type
_entity_poly.pdbx_seq_one_letter_code
_entity_poly.pdbx_strand_id
1 'polypeptide(L)'
;MKRDNTSTIPAVDLSVHHQPGDISDRFALGITKLLRWCADTFFAKRYGHRAIVLETVAAVPSMVGATLTHLRCLRKLEADRGWIRTLMEEAENERMHLMTFVAIAKPTLLERWLILLVQWLFYIGFFVLYLFSARTAHRLVGYFEEEAVVSYTHYLNEIDAGRSPNVAAPAIALQYWGLPGNATLRDVVLVVRADEAHHRDVNHSFAAQLGDHIGHSAINPGLNSDLAPYPWHASTDEIEKPAIAPYRQTADFDENTLPAALKRRHNTASGVWGVVRVKQGQLKLTFLEPHSEQVLDASHPGYLAPQQAHFVEPLGKVSVCVEFYHSDPRVA
;
A
#
# COMPACT_ATOMS: atom_id res chain seq x y z
N MET A 1 10.49 14.61 -4.10
CA MET A 1 10.25 15.24 -5.42
C MET A 1 8.74 15.36 -5.57
N LYS A 2 8.19 16.57 -5.33
CA LYS A 2 6.74 16.84 -5.41
C LYS A 2 6.31 16.67 -6.87
N ARG A 3 5.32 15.80 -7.15
CA ARG A 3 4.73 15.72 -8.49
C ARG A 3 3.96 17.01 -8.75
N ASP A 4 4.21 17.61 -9.92
CA ASP A 4 3.35 18.63 -10.50
C ASP A 4 1.93 18.09 -10.59
N ASN A 5 0.96 18.89 -10.14
CA ASN A 5 -0.44 18.54 -9.98
C ASN A 5 -1.22 18.53 -11.32
N THR A 6 -0.56 18.07 -12.38
CA THR A 6 -1.17 17.78 -13.69
C THR A 6 -1.06 16.28 -13.93
N SER A 7 -1.97 15.52 -13.30
CA SER A 7 -2.07 14.06 -13.47
C SER A 7 -2.48 13.75 -14.90
N THR A 8 -1.50 13.70 -15.80
CA THR A 8 -1.69 13.18 -17.16
C THR A 8 -1.63 11.68 -17.06
N ILE A 9 -2.77 11.04 -17.27
CA ILE A 9 -2.87 9.58 -17.31
C ILE A 9 -1.90 9.08 -18.40
N PRO A 10 -1.03 8.10 -18.12
CA PRO A 10 -0.09 7.58 -19.10
C PRO A 10 -0.81 7.07 -20.36
N ALA A 11 -0.25 7.38 -21.53
CA ALA A 11 -0.72 6.77 -22.77
C ALA A 11 -0.33 5.29 -22.79
N VAL A 12 -1.30 4.42 -23.06
CA VAL A 12 -1.11 2.96 -23.13
C VAL A 12 -1.09 2.53 -24.59
N ASP A 13 -0.03 1.84 -25.01
CA ASP A 13 0.01 1.17 -26.32
C ASP A 13 -0.83 -0.12 -26.28
N LEU A 14 -1.92 -0.12 -27.05
CA LEU A 14 -2.88 -1.22 -27.14
C LEU A 14 -2.47 -2.30 -28.13
N SER A 15 -1.39 -2.09 -28.90
CA SER A 15 -0.92 -3.04 -29.91
C SER A 15 0.11 -4.05 -29.37
N VAL A 16 0.58 -3.84 -28.15
CA VAL A 16 1.58 -4.70 -27.50
C VAL A 16 0.99 -6.09 -27.25
N HIS A 17 1.64 -7.09 -27.84
CA HIS A 17 1.37 -8.50 -27.62
C HIS A 17 2.69 -9.26 -27.63
N HIS A 18 2.98 -10.00 -26.57
CA HIS A 18 4.19 -10.83 -26.54
C HIS A 18 4.01 -12.07 -27.43
N GLN A 19 4.89 -12.24 -28.42
CA GLN A 19 4.84 -13.42 -29.31
C GLN A 19 5.40 -14.66 -28.58
N PRO A 20 4.66 -15.78 -28.51
CA PRO A 20 5.11 -16.95 -27.75
C PRO A 20 6.32 -17.62 -28.42
N GLY A 21 7.47 -17.58 -27.75
CA GLY A 21 8.74 -18.06 -28.30
C GLY A 21 8.95 -19.57 -28.20
N ASP A 22 8.42 -20.20 -27.15
CA ASP A 22 8.64 -21.62 -26.85
C ASP A 22 7.37 -22.34 -26.34
N ILE A 23 7.52 -23.60 -25.92
CA ILE A 23 6.41 -24.43 -25.43
C ILE A 23 5.80 -23.87 -24.15
N SER A 24 6.61 -23.29 -23.26
CA SER A 24 6.15 -22.70 -22.00
C SER A 24 5.31 -21.44 -22.28
N ASP A 25 5.76 -20.58 -23.19
CA ASP A 25 5.02 -19.39 -23.61
C ASP A 25 3.70 -19.77 -24.31
N ARG A 26 3.71 -20.81 -25.15
CA ARG A 26 2.50 -21.32 -25.82
C ARG A 26 1.51 -21.93 -24.84
N PHE A 27 2.01 -22.65 -23.83
CA PHE A 27 1.17 -23.17 -22.75
C PHE A 27 0.51 -22.03 -21.97
N ALA A 28 1.29 -21.03 -21.55
CA ALA A 28 0.79 -19.86 -20.85
C ALA A 28 -0.31 -19.15 -21.67
N LEU A 29 -0.04 -18.84 -22.94
CA LEU A 29 -1.02 -18.21 -23.82
C LEU A 29 -2.28 -19.07 -24.01
N GLY A 30 -2.12 -20.39 -24.16
CA GLY A 30 -3.23 -21.33 -24.29
C GLY A 30 -4.15 -21.32 -23.07
N ILE A 31 -3.58 -21.33 -21.86
CA ILE A 31 -4.34 -21.22 -20.61
C ILE A 31 -5.05 -19.86 -20.53
N THR A 32 -4.38 -18.76 -20.87
CA THR A 32 -4.99 -17.42 -20.92
C THR A 32 -6.21 -17.41 -21.83
N LYS A 33 -6.09 -17.89 -23.07
CA LYS A 33 -7.22 -17.91 -24.02
C LYS A 33 -8.35 -18.82 -23.57
N LEU A 34 -8.05 -19.96 -22.95
CA LEU A 34 -9.07 -20.86 -22.38
C LEU A 34 -9.85 -20.18 -21.25
N LEU A 35 -9.14 -19.60 -20.27
CA LEU A 35 -9.78 -18.92 -19.14
C LEU A 35 -10.56 -17.69 -19.60
N ARG A 36 -10.02 -16.95 -20.58
CA ARG A 36 -10.72 -15.84 -21.23
C ARG A 36 -12.05 -16.28 -21.84
N TRP A 37 -12.04 -17.36 -22.61
CA TRP A 37 -13.26 -17.91 -23.21
C TRP A 37 -14.28 -18.33 -22.15
N CYS A 38 -13.86 -18.97 -21.06
CA CYS A 38 -14.74 -19.31 -19.93
C CYS A 38 -15.35 -18.05 -19.30
N ALA A 39 -14.55 -17.02 -19.03
CA ALA A 39 -15.00 -15.77 -18.43
C ALA A 39 -15.97 -15.01 -19.34
N ASP A 40 -15.67 -14.90 -20.63
CA ASP A 40 -16.54 -14.24 -21.61
C ASP A 40 -17.90 -14.95 -21.72
N THR A 41 -17.88 -16.29 -21.69
CA THR A 41 -19.10 -17.11 -21.74
C THR A 41 -19.94 -16.94 -20.47
N PHE A 42 -19.31 -16.90 -19.29
CA PHE A 42 -20.01 -16.82 -18.01
C PHE A 42 -20.55 -15.41 -17.69
N PHE A 43 -19.77 -14.37 -17.98
CA PHE A 43 -20.12 -12.99 -17.60
C PHE A 43 -20.80 -12.17 -18.70
N ALA A 44 -20.67 -12.57 -19.98
CA ALA A 44 -21.23 -11.86 -21.13
C ALA A 44 -21.03 -10.33 -21.03
N LYS A 45 -22.10 -9.53 -21.04
CA LYS A 45 -22.06 -8.05 -20.99
C LYS A 45 -22.03 -7.46 -19.57
N ARG A 46 -21.85 -8.26 -18.51
CA ARG A 46 -21.87 -7.79 -17.11
C ARG A 46 -20.50 -7.29 -16.66
N TYR A 47 -19.97 -6.24 -17.30
CA TYR A 47 -18.60 -5.75 -17.10
C TYR A 47 -18.23 -5.42 -15.64
N GLY A 48 -19.10 -4.73 -14.89
CA GLY A 48 -18.82 -4.42 -13.48
C GLY A 48 -18.73 -5.66 -12.58
N HIS A 49 -19.61 -6.64 -12.78
CA HIS A 49 -19.56 -7.91 -12.03
C HIS A 49 -18.39 -8.78 -12.48
N ARG A 50 -18.05 -8.74 -13.77
CA ARG A 50 -16.88 -9.42 -14.33
C ARG A 50 -15.60 -8.87 -13.69
N ALA A 51 -15.42 -7.54 -13.66
CA ALA A 51 -14.26 -6.91 -13.05
C ALA A 51 -14.11 -7.40 -11.61
N ILE A 52 -15.15 -7.27 -10.77
CA ILE A 52 -15.11 -7.72 -9.37
C ILE A 52 -14.64 -9.17 -9.22
N VAL A 53 -15.10 -10.10 -10.06
CA VAL A 53 -14.65 -11.50 -9.96
C VAL A 53 -13.23 -11.68 -10.49
N LEU A 54 -12.85 -11.02 -11.59
CA LEU A 54 -11.49 -11.15 -12.13
C LEU A 54 -10.44 -10.49 -11.23
N GLU A 55 -10.70 -9.31 -10.68
CA GLU A 55 -9.82 -8.59 -9.75
C GLU A 55 -9.51 -9.40 -8.48
N THR A 56 -10.46 -10.22 -8.01
CA THR A 56 -10.21 -11.11 -6.86
C THR A 56 -9.20 -12.21 -7.15
N VAL A 57 -9.05 -12.58 -8.42
CA VAL A 57 -8.10 -13.59 -8.89
C VAL A 57 -6.79 -12.92 -9.31
N ALA A 58 -6.84 -11.74 -9.91
CA ALA A 58 -5.68 -10.99 -10.40
C ALA A 58 -4.67 -10.61 -9.30
N ALA A 59 -5.13 -10.37 -8.06
CA ALA A 59 -4.25 -10.13 -6.93
C ALA A 59 -3.47 -11.38 -6.42
N VAL A 60 -3.87 -12.59 -6.82
CA VAL A 60 -3.33 -13.85 -6.28
C VAL A 60 -1.92 -14.18 -6.81
N PRO A 61 -1.65 -14.14 -8.13
CA PRO A 61 -0.35 -14.47 -8.70
C PRO A 61 0.83 -13.78 -8.03
N SER A 62 0.74 -12.46 -7.87
CA SER A 62 1.83 -11.63 -7.39
C SER A 62 2.09 -11.88 -5.90
N MET A 63 1.04 -12.12 -5.10
CA MET A 63 1.18 -12.55 -3.70
C MET A 63 1.87 -13.93 -3.57
N VAL A 64 1.51 -14.89 -4.43
CA VAL A 64 2.16 -16.21 -4.49
C VAL A 64 3.63 -16.06 -4.89
N GLY A 65 3.91 -15.28 -5.95
CA GLY A 65 5.26 -15.04 -6.43
C GLY A 65 6.15 -14.34 -5.41
N ALA A 66 5.62 -13.31 -4.75
CA ALA A 66 6.29 -12.61 -3.66
C ALA A 66 6.61 -13.57 -2.51
N THR A 67 5.63 -14.35 -2.06
CA THR A 67 5.82 -15.30 -0.94
C THR A 67 6.86 -16.36 -1.27
N LEU A 68 6.78 -16.99 -2.45
CA LEU A 68 7.72 -18.04 -2.84
C LEU A 68 9.13 -17.50 -3.06
N THR A 69 9.26 -16.29 -3.63
CA THR A 69 10.53 -15.60 -3.80
C THR A 69 11.13 -15.20 -2.45
N HIS A 70 10.32 -14.65 -1.55
CA HIS A 70 10.71 -14.28 -0.19
C HIS A 70 11.25 -15.48 0.59
N LEU A 71 10.48 -16.57 0.66
CA LEU A 71 10.89 -17.78 1.36
C LEU A 71 12.14 -18.42 0.74
N ARG A 72 12.32 -18.32 -0.59
CA ARG A 72 13.55 -18.75 -1.25
C ARG A 72 14.75 -17.91 -0.83
N CYS A 73 14.63 -16.58 -0.82
CA CYS A 73 15.69 -15.67 -0.38
C CYS A 73 16.10 -15.97 1.07
N LEU A 74 15.12 -16.16 1.97
CA LEU A 74 15.38 -16.54 3.36
C LEU A 74 16.12 -17.88 3.49
N ARG A 75 15.67 -18.92 2.79
CA ARG A 75 16.31 -20.26 2.86
C ARG A 75 17.73 -20.26 2.31
N LYS A 76 18.02 -19.38 1.36
CA LYS A 76 19.33 -19.27 0.72
C LYS A 76 20.23 -18.20 1.33
N LEU A 77 19.69 -17.34 2.20
CA LEU A 77 20.36 -16.18 2.76
C LEU A 77 20.88 -15.23 1.66
N GLU A 78 20.08 -15.05 0.62
CA GLU A 78 20.39 -14.22 -0.55
C GLU A 78 19.52 -12.94 -0.56
N ALA A 79 20.04 -11.86 -1.14
CA ALA A 79 19.26 -10.66 -1.40
C ALA A 79 18.23 -10.90 -2.53
N ASP A 80 17.11 -10.20 -2.46
CA ASP A 80 16.14 -10.13 -3.55
C ASP A 80 16.55 -9.09 -4.60
N ARG A 81 16.08 -9.25 -5.84
CA ARG A 81 16.31 -8.33 -6.97
C ARG A 81 15.29 -7.18 -7.01
N GLY A 82 14.64 -6.88 -5.88
CA GLY A 82 13.50 -5.97 -5.79
C GLY A 82 12.15 -6.62 -6.19
N TRP A 83 12.14 -7.90 -6.55
CA TRP A 83 10.96 -8.59 -7.09
C TRP A 83 9.88 -8.81 -6.05
N ILE A 84 10.26 -9.13 -4.80
CA ILE A 84 9.28 -9.38 -3.73
C ILE A 84 8.39 -8.16 -3.56
N ARG A 85 9.02 -6.99 -3.52
CA ARG A 85 8.33 -5.73 -3.34
C ARG A 85 7.42 -5.40 -4.52
N THR A 86 7.95 -5.45 -5.74
CA THR A 86 7.16 -5.19 -6.96
C THR A 86 5.93 -6.09 -7.02
N LEU A 87 6.08 -7.38 -6.69
CA LEU A 87 4.96 -8.32 -6.68
C LEU A 87 3.96 -8.07 -5.53
N MET A 88 4.41 -7.59 -4.38
CA MET A 88 3.50 -7.18 -3.30
C MET A 88 2.72 -5.90 -3.67
N GLU A 89 3.38 -4.95 -4.33
CA GLU A 89 2.76 -3.71 -4.81
C GLU A 89 1.72 -4.01 -5.90
N GLU A 90 2.03 -4.91 -6.83
CA GLU A 90 1.09 -5.41 -7.84
C GLU A 90 -0.13 -6.05 -7.17
N ALA A 91 0.06 -6.99 -6.24
CA ALA A 91 -1.05 -7.62 -5.51
C ALA A 91 -1.92 -6.60 -4.74
N GLU A 92 -1.31 -5.55 -4.18
CA GLU A 92 -2.04 -4.46 -3.55
C GLU A 92 -2.80 -3.62 -4.57
N ASN A 93 -2.19 -3.28 -5.70
CA ASN A 93 -2.80 -2.49 -6.76
C ASN A 93 -4.05 -3.17 -7.32
N GLU A 94 -3.98 -4.46 -7.65
CA GLU A 94 -5.12 -5.30 -8.05
C GLU A 94 -6.23 -5.31 -6.97
N ARG A 95 -5.85 -5.40 -5.69
CA ARG A 95 -6.82 -5.29 -4.59
C ARG A 95 -7.48 -3.91 -4.54
N MET A 96 -6.78 -2.84 -4.90
CA MET A 96 -7.34 -1.49 -4.95
C MET A 96 -8.27 -1.29 -6.14
N HIS A 97 -8.03 -1.96 -7.28
CA HIS A 97 -8.98 -2.06 -8.38
C HIS A 97 -10.27 -2.73 -7.90
N LEU A 98 -10.16 -3.90 -7.28
CA LEU A 98 -11.30 -4.62 -6.68
C LEU A 98 -12.13 -3.72 -5.76
N MET A 99 -11.48 -3.09 -4.78
CA MET A 99 -12.18 -2.29 -3.78
C MET A 99 -12.85 -1.05 -4.41
N THR A 100 -12.28 -0.52 -5.48
CA THR A 100 -12.88 0.55 -6.28
C THR A 100 -14.15 0.09 -6.97
N PHE A 101 -14.15 -1.08 -7.63
CA PHE A 101 -15.35 -1.61 -8.28
C PHE A 101 -16.42 -2.07 -7.29
N VAL A 102 -16.04 -2.60 -6.13
CA VAL A 102 -16.98 -2.95 -5.05
C VAL A 102 -17.71 -1.73 -4.50
N ALA A 103 -17.06 -0.56 -4.48
CA ALA A 103 -17.70 0.71 -4.09
C ALA A 103 -18.78 1.15 -5.10
N ILE A 104 -18.71 0.68 -6.36
CA ILE A 104 -19.65 1.00 -7.43
C ILE A 104 -20.76 -0.05 -7.52
N ALA A 105 -20.39 -1.33 -7.48
CA ALA A 105 -21.32 -2.46 -7.61
C ALA A 105 -21.02 -3.52 -6.55
N LYS A 106 -22.03 -3.90 -5.76
CA LYS A 106 -21.84 -4.92 -4.72
C LYS A 106 -22.00 -6.32 -5.30
N PRO A 107 -21.08 -7.26 -5.01
CA PRO A 107 -21.23 -8.64 -5.42
C PRO A 107 -22.39 -9.33 -4.68
N THR A 108 -23.12 -10.17 -5.41
CA THR A 108 -24.18 -11.02 -4.86
C THR A 108 -23.62 -12.17 -4.01
N LEU A 109 -24.47 -12.86 -3.23
CA LEU A 109 -24.04 -14.04 -2.47
C LEU A 109 -23.50 -15.16 -3.36
N LEU A 110 -24.11 -15.38 -4.53
CA LEU A 110 -23.63 -16.36 -5.50
C LEU A 110 -22.24 -16.00 -6.04
N GLU A 111 -22.03 -14.72 -6.38
CA GLU A 111 -20.72 -14.22 -6.84
C GLU A 111 -19.66 -14.37 -5.75
N ARG A 112 -19.99 -14.12 -4.47
CA ARG A 112 -19.07 -14.33 -3.35
C ARG A 112 -18.67 -15.79 -3.15
N TRP A 113 -19.61 -16.73 -3.26
CA TRP A 113 -19.31 -18.17 -3.23
C TRP A 113 -18.46 -18.60 -4.42
N LEU A 114 -18.76 -18.07 -5.61
CA LEU A 114 -17.95 -18.30 -6.81
C LEU A 114 -16.52 -17.79 -6.64
N ILE A 115 -16.34 -16.58 -6.11
CA ILE A 115 -15.02 -15.99 -5.81
C ILE A 115 -14.22 -16.94 -4.92
N LEU A 116 -14.81 -17.43 -3.82
CA LEU A 116 -14.12 -18.36 -2.91
C LEU A 116 -13.65 -19.62 -3.64
N LEU A 117 -14.52 -20.23 -4.45
CA LEU A 117 -14.20 -21.45 -5.19
C LEU A 117 -13.09 -21.21 -6.23
N VAL A 118 -13.23 -20.15 -7.04
CA VAL A 118 -12.28 -19.82 -8.10
C VAL A 118 -10.93 -19.45 -7.50
N GLN A 119 -10.92 -18.62 -6.46
CA GLN A 119 -9.70 -18.21 -5.77
C GLN A 119 -8.98 -19.41 -5.16
N TRP A 120 -9.71 -20.36 -4.55
CA TRP A 120 -9.11 -21.57 -3.98
C TRP A 120 -8.46 -22.46 -5.05
N LEU A 121 -9.17 -22.75 -6.15
CA LEU A 121 -8.64 -23.56 -7.24
C LEU A 121 -7.45 -22.88 -7.92
N PHE A 122 -7.58 -21.58 -8.20
CA PHE A 122 -6.56 -20.80 -8.88
C PHE A 122 -5.31 -20.65 -8.01
N TYR A 123 -5.46 -20.35 -6.72
CA TYR A 123 -4.33 -20.25 -5.79
C TYR A 123 -3.51 -21.54 -5.78
N ILE A 124 -4.15 -22.70 -5.63
CA ILE A 124 -3.44 -24.00 -5.61
C ILE A 124 -2.75 -24.26 -6.95
N GLY A 125 -3.47 -24.08 -8.06
CA GLY A 125 -2.91 -24.32 -9.39
C GLY A 125 -1.73 -23.41 -9.70
N PHE A 126 -1.86 -22.11 -9.42
CA PHE A 126 -0.83 -21.11 -9.66
C PHE A 126 0.37 -21.29 -8.72
N PHE A 127 0.14 -21.63 -7.44
CA PHE A 127 1.21 -21.97 -6.50
C PHE A 127 2.05 -23.15 -6.99
N VAL A 128 1.40 -24.22 -7.45
CA VAL A 128 2.08 -25.38 -8.03
C VAL A 128 2.85 -24.98 -9.30
N LEU A 129 2.22 -24.22 -10.20
CA LEU A 129 2.88 -23.73 -11.41
C LEU A 129 4.14 -22.92 -11.08
N TYR A 130 4.06 -21.97 -10.15
CA TYR A 130 5.19 -21.12 -9.76
C TYR A 130 6.32 -21.93 -9.11
N LEU A 131 5.98 -22.94 -8.30
CA LEU A 131 6.95 -23.84 -7.68
C LEU A 131 7.76 -24.61 -8.72
N PHE A 132 7.12 -25.07 -9.80
CA PHE A 132 7.79 -25.80 -10.89
C PHE A 132 8.45 -24.88 -11.92
N SER A 133 7.83 -23.75 -12.24
CA SER A 133 8.30 -22.81 -13.25
C SER A 133 7.78 -21.39 -13.01
N ALA A 134 8.52 -20.63 -12.20
CA ALA A 134 8.29 -19.20 -12.01
C ALA A 134 8.27 -18.42 -13.34
N ARG A 135 9.11 -18.83 -14.32
CA ARG A 135 9.11 -18.25 -15.68
C ARG A 135 7.76 -18.39 -16.36
N THR A 136 7.21 -19.61 -16.39
CA THR A 136 5.90 -19.87 -17.00
C THR A 136 4.80 -19.12 -16.26
N ALA A 137 4.88 -19.05 -14.93
CA ALA A 137 3.92 -18.33 -14.10
C ALA A 137 3.90 -16.82 -14.41
N HIS A 138 5.05 -16.16 -14.48
CA HIS A 138 5.12 -14.74 -14.88
C HIS A 138 4.66 -14.52 -16.31
N ARG A 139 5.00 -15.41 -17.24
CA ARG A 139 4.50 -15.31 -18.62
C ARG A 139 2.97 -15.40 -18.68
N LEU A 140 2.40 -16.31 -17.89
CA LEU A 140 0.94 -16.47 -17.78
C LEU A 140 0.27 -15.19 -17.29
N VAL A 141 0.82 -14.56 -16.25
CA VAL A 141 0.34 -13.26 -15.75
C VAL A 141 0.47 -12.18 -16.83
N GLY A 142 1.62 -12.07 -17.50
CA GLY A 142 1.79 -11.11 -18.59
C GLY A 142 0.72 -11.22 -19.68
N TYR A 143 0.29 -12.43 -20.03
CA TYR A 143 -0.84 -12.62 -20.94
C TYR A 143 -2.22 -12.34 -20.32
N PHE A 144 -2.42 -12.56 -19.01
CA PHE A 144 -3.64 -12.09 -18.33
C PHE A 144 -3.76 -10.58 -18.43
N GLU A 145 -2.67 -9.85 -18.21
CA GLU A 145 -2.72 -8.39 -18.23
C GLU A 145 -2.87 -7.81 -19.63
N GLU A 146 -2.38 -8.48 -20.67
CA GLU A 146 -2.75 -8.15 -22.06
C GLU A 146 -4.28 -8.23 -22.26
N GLU A 147 -4.91 -9.27 -21.75
CA GLU A 147 -6.37 -9.41 -21.80
C GLU A 147 -7.10 -8.41 -20.90
N ALA A 148 -6.50 -7.98 -19.79
CA ALA A 148 -7.03 -6.93 -18.92
C ALA A 148 -7.01 -5.57 -19.64
N VAL A 149 -5.89 -5.19 -20.27
CA VAL A 149 -5.78 -3.97 -21.08
C VAL A 149 -6.83 -3.93 -22.19
N VAL A 150 -7.06 -5.05 -22.88
CA VAL A 150 -8.13 -5.18 -23.89
C VAL A 150 -9.52 -5.03 -23.25
N SER A 151 -9.76 -5.67 -22.11
CA SER A 151 -11.04 -5.60 -21.38
C SER A 151 -11.40 -4.19 -20.95
N TYR A 152 -10.44 -3.46 -20.37
CA TYR A 152 -10.65 -2.08 -19.94
C TYR A 152 -10.80 -1.12 -21.11
N THR A 153 -10.14 -1.39 -22.24
CA THR A 153 -10.39 -0.65 -23.48
C THR A 153 -11.81 -0.86 -24.00
N HIS A 154 -12.33 -2.09 -23.96
CA HIS A 154 -13.74 -2.33 -24.27
C HIS A 154 -14.67 -1.62 -23.29
N TYR A 155 -14.35 -1.60 -22.00
CA TYR A 155 -15.17 -0.91 -21.01
C TYR A 155 -15.21 0.61 -21.25
N LEU A 156 -14.07 1.22 -21.57
CA LEU A 156 -14.02 2.64 -21.97
C LEU A 156 -14.91 2.91 -23.19
N ASN A 157 -14.88 2.05 -24.20
CA ASN A 157 -15.73 2.20 -25.38
C ASN A 157 -17.24 2.07 -25.06
N GLU A 158 -17.62 1.27 -24.06
CA GLU A 158 -19.01 1.19 -23.59
C GLU A 158 -19.43 2.47 -22.86
N ILE A 159 -18.54 3.05 -22.06
CA ILE A 159 -18.78 4.33 -21.35
C ILE A 159 -18.89 5.47 -22.37
N ASP A 160 -17.95 5.56 -23.31
CA ASP A 160 -17.88 6.63 -24.32
C ASP A 160 -19.06 6.58 -25.29
N ALA A 161 -19.61 5.39 -25.55
CA ALA A 161 -20.82 5.23 -26.33
C ALA A 161 -22.12 5.36 -25.52
N GLY A 162 -22.04 5.69 -24.22
CA GLY A 162 -23.21 5.88 -23.35
C GLY A 162 -23.97 4.61 -22.98
N ARG A 163 -23.42 3.42 -23.26
CA ARG A 163 -24.04 2.13 -22.91
C ARG A 163 -23.80 1.74 -21.46
N SER A 164 -22.74 2.27 -20.85
CA SER A 164 -22.43 2.13 -19.42
C SER A 164 -22.44 3.51 -18.72
N PRO A 165 -22.98 3.62 -17.50
CA PRO A 165 -23.06 4.89 -16.79
C PRO A 165 -21.68 5.39 -16.34
N ASN A 166 -21.36 6.64 -16.65
CA ASN A 166 -20.15 7.30 -16.18
C ASN A 166 -20.38 8.01 -14.83
N VAL A 167 -20.48 7.24 -13.75
CA VAL A 167 -20.71 7.77 -12.39
C VAL A 167 -19.49 8.53 -11.85
N ALA A 168 -19.67 9.30 -10.78
CA ALA A 168 -18.55 9.92 -10.06
C ALA A 168 -17.57 8.86 -9.53
N ALA A 169 -16.28 9.16 -9.58
CA ALA A 169 -15.24 8.26 -9.06
C ALA A 169 -15.41 8.06 -7.54
N PRO A 170 -15.31 6.82 -7.03
CA PRO A 170 -15.35 6.55 -5.60
C PRO A 170 -14.21 7.24 -4.84
N ALA A 171 -14.45 7.66 -3.60
CA ALA A 171 -13.44 8.34 -2.76
C ALA A 171 -12.14 7.53 -2.61
N ILE A 172 -12.24 6.19 -2.54
CA ILE A 172 -11.07 5.30 -2.48
C ILE A 172 -10.18 5.44 -3.73
N ALA A 173 -10.79 5.60 -4.91
CA ALA A 173 -10.06 5.77 -6.16
C ALA A 173 -9.42 7.15 -6.25
N LEU A 174 -10.17 8.19 -5.85
CA LEU A 174 -9.65 9.55 -5.78
C LEU A 174 -8.41 9.64 -4.91
N GLN A 175 -8.46 9.01 -3.73
CA GLN A 175 -7.34 9.01 -2.79
C GLN A 175 -6.16 8.18 -3.31
N TYR A 176 -6.41 6.96 -3.80
CA TYR A 176 -5.35 6.04 -4.19
C TYR A 176 -4.57 6.50 -5.43
N TRP A 177 -5.28 6.96 -6.48
CA TRP A 177 -4.65 7.45 -7.72
C TRP A 177 -4.43 8.97 -7.73
N GLY A 178 -4.78 9.69 -6.66
CA GLY A 178 -4.66 11.15 -6.58
C GLY A 178 -5.47 11.88 -7.66
N LEU A 179 -6.66 11.37 -7.98
CA LEU A 179 -7.51 11.95 -9.03
C LEU A 179 -8.21 13.24 -8.55
N PRO A 180 -8.51 14.19 -9.46
CA PRO A 180 -9.30 15.37 -9.13
C PRO A 180 -10.67 15.01 -8.54
N GLY A 181 -11.21 15.85 -7.64
CA GLY A 181 -12.48 15.58 -6.96
C GLY A 181 -13.71 15.51 -7.87
N ASN A 182 -13.60 15.94 -9.13
CA ASN A 182 -14.63 15.83 -10.16
C ASN A 182 -14.39 14.67 -11.14
N ALA A 183 -13.43 13.78 -10.85
CA ALA A 183 -13.13 12.62 -11.70
C ALA A 183 -14.31 11.65 -11.77
N THR A 184 -14.38 10.94 -12.88
CA THR A 184 -15.46 10.03 -13.24
C THR A 184 -14.97 8.59 -13.32
N LEU A 185 -15.90 7.63 -13.44
CA LEU A 185 -15.58 6.22 -13.65
C LEU A 185 -14.68 6.01 -14.87
N ARG A 186 -14.88 6.78 -15.94
CA ARG A 186 -14.01 6.76 -17.12
C ARG A 186 -12.55 7.05 -16.76
N ASP A 187 -12.30 8.04 -15.91
CA ASP A 187 -10.94 8.43 -15.49
C ASP A 187 -10.30 7.34 -14.62
N VAL A 188 -11.11 6.69 -13.77
CA VAL A 188 -10.69 5.51 -13.00
C VAL A 188 -10.29 4.35 -13.91
N VAL A 189 -11.13 4.01 -14.90
CA VAL A 189 -10.85 2.92 -15.84
C VAL A 189 -9.59 3.20 -16.67
N LEU A 190 -9.32 4.47 -16.98
CA LEU A 190 -8.11 4.88 -17.67
C LEU A 190 -6.83 4.64 -16.85
N VAL A 191 -6.83 4.97 -15.56
CA VAL A 191 -5.67 4.71 -14.68
C VAL A 191 -5.51 3.23 -14.37
N VAL A 192 -6.61 2.51 -14.14
CA VAL A 192 -6.61 1.04 -13.97
C VAL A 192 -5.99 0.36 -15.19
N ARG A 193 -6.41 0.72 -16.41
CA ARG A 193 -5.81 0.19 -17.64
C ARG A 193 -4.31 0.47 -17.76
N ALA A 194 -3.86 1.61 -17.24
CA ALA A 194 -2.43 1.95 -17.23
C ALA A 194 -1.66 1.08 -16.23
N ASP A 195 -2.24 0.78 -15.07
CA ASP A 195 -1.70 -0.18 -14.11
C ASP A 195 -1.59 -1.58 -14.74
N GLU A 196 -2.63 -2.06 -15.44
CA GLU A 196 -2.58 -3.35 -16.14
C GLU A 196 -1.46 -3.43 -17.19
N ALA A 197 -1.27 -2.35 -17.96
CA ALA A 197 -0.19 -2.29 -18.93
C ALA A 197 1.18 -2.33 -18.25
N HIS A 198 1.30 -1.73 -17.06
CA HIS A 198 2.51 -1.82 -16.26
C HIS A 198 2.75 -3.26 -15.76
N HIS A 199 1.74 -3.91 -15.20
CA HIS A 199 1.81 -5.30 -14.71
C HIS A 199 2.16 -6.27 -15.84
N ARG A 200 1.58 -6.08 -17.04
CA ARG A 200 1.93 -6.78 -18.27
C ARG A 200 3.43 -6.73 -18.55
N ASP A 201 3.97 -5.52 -18.63
CA ASP A 201 5.34 -5.27 -19.04
C ASP A 201 6.33 -5.81 -17.98
N VAL A 202 6.01 -5.64 -16.70
CA VAL A 202 6.79 -6.16 -15.57
C VAL A 202 6.82 -7.70 -15.59
N ASN A 203 5.68 -8.36 -15.72
CA ASN A 203 5.62 -9.81 -15.71
C ASN A 203 6.28 -10.45 -16.93
N HIS A 204 6.11 -9.88 -18.14
CA HIS A 204 6.87 -10.33 -19.31
C HIS A 204 8.38 -10.14 -19.13
N SER A 205 8.81 -9.06 -18.47
CA SER A 205 10.22 -8.82 -18.12
C SER A 205 10.75 -9.85 -17.11
N PHE A 206 10.00 -10.19 -16.06
CA PHE A 206 10.39 -11.24 -15.12
C PHE A 206 10.51 -12.61 -15.80
N ALA A 207 9.59 -12.95 -16.71
CA ALA A 207 9.68 -14.17 -17.49
C ALA A 207 10.94 -14.19 -18.38
N ALA A 208 11.29 -13.08 -19.02
CA ALA A 208 12.50 -12.96 -19.83
C ALA A 208 13.77 -13.13 -18.98
N GLN A 209 13.87 -12.43 -17.85
CA GLN A 209 15.01 -12.51 -16.93
C GLN A 209 15.23 -13.91 -16.31
N LEU A 210 14.19 -14.75 -16.27
CA LEU A 210 14.31 -16.16 -15.84
C LEU A 210 14.64 -17.11 -17.00
N GLY A 211 14.34 -16.73 -18.25
CA GLY A 211 14.60 -17.53 -19.44
C GLY A 211 16.01 -17.36 -19.98
N ASP A 212 16.53 -16.14 -19.92
CA ASP A 212 17.91 -15.87 -20.24
C ASP A 212 18.78 -16.32 -19.06
N HIS A 213 19.67 -17.30 -19.28
CA HIS A 213 20.77 -17.61 -18.36
C HIS A 213 21.81 -16.47 -18.31
N ILE A 214 21.37 -15.21 -18.18
CA ILE A 214 22.27 -14.10 -17.92
C ILE A 214 22.77 -14.30 -16.50
N GLY A 215 24.02 -14.74 -16.41
CA GLY A 215 24.79 -14.77 -15.18
C GLY A 215 24.67 -13.44 -14.46
N HIS A 216 24.69 -13.51 -13.13
CA HIS A 216 24.68 -12.41 -12.18
C HIS A 216 25.53 -11.20 -12.61
N SER A 217 24.97 -10.28 -13.39
CA SER A 217 25.44 -8.90 -13.62
C SER A 217 24.62 -8.25 -14.73
N ALA A 218 23.37 -7.93 -14.42
CA ALA A 218 22.75 -6.73 -14.99
C ALA A 218 22.15 -5.98 -13.80
N ILE A 219 23.04 -5.42 -12.98
CA ILE A 219 22.67 -4.31 -12.12
C ILE A 219 22.16 -3.24 -13.09
N ASN A 220 20.87 -2.95 -13.02
CA ASN A 220 20.24 -1.87 -13.75
C ASN A 220 21.03 -0.58 -13.41
N PRO A 221 21.73 0.09 -14.34
CA PRO A 221 22.63 1.20 -14.02
C PRO A 221 21.91 2.47 -13.53
N GLY A 222 20.60 2.41 -13.28
CA GLY A 222 19.77 3.49 -12.76
C GLY A 222 19.29 3.32 -11.31
N LEU A 223 19.59 2.20 -10.62
CA LEU A 223 19.21 2.00 -9.21
C LEU A 223 20.41 2.19 -8.27
N ASN A 224 20.87 3.44 -8.15
CA ASN A 224 21.55 3.86 -6.93
C ASN A 224 20.49 4.09 -5.84
N SER A 225 20.06 3.02 -5.17
CA SER A 225 19.56 3.07 -3.79
C SER A 225 19.55 1.66 -3.21
N ASP A 226 20.49 1.38 -2.32
CA ASP A 226 20.40 0.23 -1.41
C ASP A 226 19.06 0.29 -0.66
N LEU A 227 18.20 -0.71 -0.91
CA LEU A 227 16.77 -0.82 -0.57
C LEU A 227 15.84 -0.42 -1.71
N ALA A 228 14.96 -1.35 -2.08
CA ALA A 228 13.89 -1.09 -3.02
C ALA A 228 13.03 0.09 -2.50
N PRO A 229 12.84 1.18 -3.28
CA PRO A 229 12.31 2.45 -2.79
C PRO A 229 10.87 2.35 -2.30
N TYR A 230 10.58 2.73 -1.04
CA TYR A 230 9.27 2.76 -0.35
C TYR A 230 8.13 3.35 -1.23
N PRO A 231 6.85 2.88 -1.14
CA PRO A 231 5.89 3.16 -2.20
C PRO A 231 5.65 4.66 -2.33
N TRP A 232 5.49 5.19 -3.54
CA TRP A 232 5.25 6.64 -3.74
C TRP A 232 3.93 7.13 -3.14
N HIS A 233 3.00 6.21 -2.83
CA HIS A 233 1.75 6.47 -2.11
C HIS A 233 1.88 6.31 -0.58
N ALA A 234 2.94 5.65 -0.11
CA ALA A 234 3.38 5.72 1.28
C ALA A 234 4.45 6.80 1.36
N SER A 235 4.01 8.06 1.30
CA SER A 235 4.90 9.19 1.44
C SER A 235 5.75 9.02 2.70
N THR A 236 7.08 9.04 2.55
CA THR A 236 7.99 9.32 3.68
C THR A 236 7.98 10.80 4.03
N ASP A 237 7.30 11.63 3.24
CA ASP A 237 6.78 12.89 3.76
C ASP A 237 5.81 12.49 4.86
N GLU A 238 6.27 12.66 6.10
CA GLU A 238 5.44 12.66 7.29
C GLU A 238 4.10 13.29 6.89
N ILE A 239 3.04 12.50 6.94
CA ILE A 239 1.73 13.08 7.17
C ILE A 239 1.96 13.91 8.43
N GLU A 240 2.04 15.24 8.30
CA GLU A 240 1.87 16.13 9.43
C GLU A 240 0.47 15.80 9.93
N LYS A 241 0.43 14.83 10.84
CA LYS A 241 -0.72 14.48 11.65
C LYS A 241 -1.20 15.81 12.20
N PRO A 242 -2.46 16.23 11.94
CA PRO A 242 -2.91 17.54 12.36
C PRO A 242 -2.63 17.65 13.86
N ALA A 243 -1.71 18.55 14.22
CA ALA A 243 -1.26 18.68 15.59
C ALA A 243 -2.49 18.96 16.47
N ILE A 244 -2.85 18.02 17.34
CA ILE A 244 -3.85 18.28 18.36
C ILE A 244 -3.29 19.43 19.18
N ALA A 245 -4.02 20.53 19.28
CA ALA A 245 -3.61 21.66 20.11
C ALA A 245 -3.93 21.34 21.59
N PRO A 246 -3.06 21.73 22.54
CA PRO A 246 -3.37 21.59 23.95
C PRO A 246 -4.55 22.50 24.31
N TYR A 247 -5.50 22.00 25.12
CA TYR A 247 -6.58 22.85 25.63
C TYR A 247 -6.10 23.81 26.73
N ARG A 248 -4.94 23.51 27.33
CA ARG A 248 -4.28 24.35 28.33
C ARG A 248 -2.77 24.12 28.33
N GLN A 249 -2.01 25.19 28.58
CA GLN A 249 -0.56 25.14 28.79
C GLN A 249 -0.21 25.98 30.02
N THR A 250 0.79 25.56 30.80
CA THR A 250 1.33 26.37 31.91
C THR A 250 2.24 27.49 31.39
N ALA A 251 2.58 28.45 32.26
CA ALA A 251 3.75 29.29 32.03
C ALA A 251 5.02 28.42 32.00
N ASP A 252 6.09 28.99 31.45
CA ASP A 252 7.42 28.36 31.51
C ASP A 252 7.94 28.43 32.95
N PHE A 253 8.49 27.32 33.41
CA PHE A 253 9.19 27.19 34.67
C PHE A 253 10.69 27.00 34.41
N ASP A 254 11.49 27.50 35.33
CA ASP A 254 12.93 27.23 35.41
C ASP A 254 13.25 26.39 36.66
N GLU A 255 14.54 26.11 36.88
CA GLU A 255 14.99 25.29 38.01
C GLU A 255 14.59 25.86 39.39
N ASN A 256 14.36 27.18 39.48
CA ASN A 256 14.02 27.88 40.71
C ASN A 256 12.50 28.09 40.86
N THR A 257 11.78 28.23 39.76
CA THR A 257 10.34 28.53 39.72
C THR A 257 9.46 27.30 39.53
N LEU A 258 10.05 26.13 39.26
CA LEU A 258 9.31 24.87 39.14
C LEU A 258 8.54 24.53 40.45
N PRO A 259 7.19 24.47 40.42
CA PRO A 259 6.39 24.26 41.60
C PRO A 259 6.78 22.99 42.38
N ALA A 260 6.87 23.09 43.70
CA ALA A 260 7.21 21.96 44.57
C ALA A 260 6.21 20.80 44.49
N ALA A 261 4.99 21.04 43.98
CA ALA A 261 4.03 19.98 43.70
C ALA A 261 4.48 19.07 42.54
N LEU A 262 5.09 19.62 41.48
CA LEU A 262 5.56 18.85 40.33
C LEU A 262 6.81 18.02 40.64
N LYS A 263 7.58 18.44 41.65
CA LYS A 263 8.79 17.76 42.15
C LYS A 263 8.49 16.58 43.08
N ARG A 264 7.22 16.30 43.36
CA ARG A 264 6.76 15.21 44.23
C ARG A 264 5.70 14.38 43.52
N ARG A 265 5.39 13.19 44.03
CA ARG A 265 4.38 12.29 43.47
C ARG A 265 3.06 13.04 43.22
N HIS A 266 2.65 13.10 41.96
CA HIS A 266 1.37 13.62 41.51
C HIS A 266 0.94 12.89 40.23
N ASN A 267 -0.25 13.20 39.73
CA ASN A 267 -0.76 12.70 38.46
C ASN A 267 -1.71 13.71 37.80
N THR A 268 -2.00 13.49 36.52
CA THR A 268 -3.07 14.21 35.84
C THR A 268 -4.43 13.66 36.24
N ALA A 269 -5.48 14.46 36.05
CA ALA A 269 -6.86 14.02 36.29
C ALA A 269 -7.29 12.90 35.32
N SER A 270 -8.41 12.23 35.63
CA SER A 270 -9.01 11.25 34.73
C SER A 270 -9.32 11.87 33.36
N GLY A 271 -8.99 11.14 32.29
CA GLY A 271 -9.14 11.60 30.90
C GLY A 271 -8.21 12.74 30.47
N VAL A 272 -7.29 13.21 31.33
CA VAL A 272 -6.36 14.29 31.01
C VAL A 272 -4.97 13.73 30.68
N TRP A 273 -4.56 13.94 29.44
CA TRP A 273 -3.20 13.66 28.99
C TRP A 273 -2.31 14.88 29.23
N GLY A 274 -1.04 14.65 29.59
CA GLY A 274 -0.06 15.71 29.80
C GLY A 274 1.16 15.55 28.88
N VAL A 275 1.74 16.66 28.46
CA VAL A 275 3.07 16.67 27.80
C VAL A 275 3.98 17.64 28.52
N VAL A 276 5.10 17.15 29.03
CA VAL A 276 6.16 17.96 29.62
C VAL A 276 7.14 18.31 28.51
N ARG A 277 7.17 19.60 28.11
CA ARG A 277 8.08 20.10 27.08
C ARG A 277 9.21 20.88 27.68
N VAL A 278 10.42 20.40 27.48
CA VAL A 278 11.63 21.15 27.81
C VAL A 278 11.96 22.05 26.61
N LYS A 279 12.11 23.34 26.81
CA LYS A 279 12.56 24.30 25.79
C LYS A 279 14.07 24.44 25.77
N GLN A 280 14.70 24.38 26.96
CA GLN A 280 16.15 24.43 27.15
C GLN A 280 16.56 23.60 28.36
N GLY A 281 17.75 23.00 28.33
CA GLY A 281 18.27 22.18 29.42
C GLY A 281 17.72 20.76 29.43
N GLN A 282 17.74 20.12 30.60
CA GLN A 282 17.29 18.75 30.79
C GLN A 282 16.44 18.61 32.06
N LEU A 283 15.44 17.74 32.00
CA LEU A 283 14.56 17.43 33.11
C LEU A 283 14.42 15.91 33.24
N LYS A 284 14.65 15.34 34.43
CA LYS A 284 14.34 13.94 34.69
C LYS A 284 12.86 13.80 35.01
N LEU A 285 12.17 12.89 34.33
CA LEU A 285 10.81 12.46 34.61
C LEU A 285 10.85 11.04 35.16
N THR A 286 10.23 10.84 36.32
CA THR A 286 10.16 9.53 36.98
C THR A 286 8.71 9.09 37.10
N PHE A 287 8.38 7.93 36.50
CA PHE A 287 7.12 7.23 36.73
C PHE A 287 7.28 6.26 37.89
N LEU A 288 6.22 6.09 38.69
CA LEU A 288 6.25 5.21 39.86
C LEU A 288 5.79 3.79 39.52
N GLU A 289 4.79 3.64 38.64
CA GLU A 289 4.12 2.37 38.39
C GLU A 289 3.74 2.24 36.89
N PRO A 290 4.40 1.34 36.12
CA PRO A 290 5.67 0.70 36.46
C PRO A 290 6.79 1.75 36.64
N HIS A 291 7.75 1.47 37.52
CA HIS A 291 8.85 2.39 37.75
C HIS A 291 9.72 2.54 36.49
N SER A 292 9.90 3.79 36.06
CA SER A 292 10.80 4.12 34.95
C SER A 292 11.27 5.56 35.08
N GLU A 293 12.47 5.84 34.58
CA GLU A 293 13.03 7.18 34.54
C GLU A 293 13.38 7.54 33.09
N GLN A 294 13.14 8.80 32.73
CA GLN A 294 13.43 9.33 31.41
C GLN A 294 14.07 10.71 31.57
N VAL A 295 15.14 10.98 30.81
CA VAL A 295 15.67 12.34 30.66
C VAL A 295 14.98 13.01 29.49
N LEU A 296 14.39 14.17 29.74
CA LEU A 296 13.69 15.00 28.77
C LEU A 296 14.58 16.16 28.32
N ASP A 297 14.49 16.51 27.05
CA ASP A 297 15.15 17.67 26.43
C ASP A 297 14.26 18.29 25.34
N ALA A 298 14.78 19.26 24.58
CA ALA A 298 14.03 19.95 23.53
C ALA A 298 13.55 19.05 22.39
N SER A 299 14.21 17.92 22.15
CA SER A 299 13.83 16.92 21.15
C SER A 299 13.00 15.78 21.73
N HIS A 300 13.07 15.53 23.04
CA HIS A 300 12.43 14.39 23.70
C HIS A 300 11.47 14.86 24.82
N PRO A 301 10.20 15.19 24.48
CA PRO A 301 9.21 15.55 25.48
C PRO A 301 8.75 14.32 26.29
N GLY A 302 8.24 14.58 27.49
CA GLY A 302 7.67 13.56 28.37
C GLY A 302 6.16 13.46 28.19
N TYR A 303 5.63 12.25 27.97
CA TYR A 303 4.18 12.02 27.80
C TYR A 303 3.58 11.38 29.04
N LEU A 304 2.50 11.97 29.54
CA LEU A 304 1.85 11.58 30.78
C LEU A 304 0.46 11.03 30.47
N ALA A 305 0.23 9.75 30.75
CA ALA A 305 -1.10 9.16 30.63
C ALA A 305 -2.02 9.61 31.79
N PRO A 306 -3.35 9.63 31.59
CA PRO A 306 -4.30 9.96 32.64
C PRO A 306 -4.07 9.15 33.92
N GLN A 307 -4.04 9.84 35.05
CA GLN A 307 -3.88 9.27 36.38
C GLN A 307 -2.55 8.52 36.64
N GLN A 308 -1.62 8.54 35.68
CA GLN A 308 -0.30 7.93 35.84
C GLN A 308 0.55 8.72 36.84
N ALA A 309 0.99 8.08 37.92
CA ALA A 309 1.76 8.73 38.97
C ALA A 309 3.20 9.00 38.53
N HIS A 310 3.64 10.26 38.65
CA HIS A 310 4.97 10.72 38.26
C HIS A 310 5.44 11.91 39.09
N PHE A 311 6.70 12.29 38.89
CA PHE A 311 7.28 13.57 39.32
C PHE A 311 8.48 13.94 38.44
N VAL A 312 8.93 15.19 38.53
CA VAL A 312 10.04 15.70 37.72
C VAL A 312 11.14 16.34 38.55
N GLU A 313 12.38 16.26 38.08
CA GLU A 313 13.57 16.83 38.72
C GLU A 313 14.44 17.56 37.67
N PRO A 314 14.75 18.86 37.85
CA PRO A 314 15.71 19.56 37.00
C PRO A 314 17.11 18.95 37.07
N LEU A 315 17.74 18.73 35.92
CA LEU A 315 19.13 18.26 35.82
C LEU A 315 20.08 19.43 35.52
N GLY A 316 19.87 20.55 36.21
CA GLY A 316 20.57 21.82 35.98
C GLY A 316 19.62 22.94 35.57
N LYS A 317 20.15 23.95 34.87
CA LYS A 317 19.34 25.03 34.30
C LYS A 317 18.36 24.47 33.28
N VAL A 318 17.09 24.81 33.41
CA VAL A 318 16.02 24.28 32.56
C VAL A 318 15.01 25.36 32.24
N SER A 319 14.33 25.23 31.11
CA SER A 319 13.09 25.95 30.81
C SER A 319 12.08 24.91 30.36
N VAL A 320 10.96 24.77 31.06
CA VAL A 320 9.97 23.70 30.84
C VAL A 320 8.55 24.22 30.98
N CYS A 321 7.62 23.73 30.16
CA CYS A 321 6.18 23.92 30.34
C CYS A 321 5.45 22.57 30.34
N VAL A 322 4.22 22.56 30.85
CA VAL A 322 3.32 21.41 30.80
C VAL A 322 2.08 21.77 29.98
N GLU A 323 1.78 20.93 29.01
CA GLU A 323 0.60 21.02 28.15
C GLU A 323 -0.42 19.94 28.53
N PHE A 324 -1.71 20.24 28.35
CA PHE A 324 -2.80 19.33 28.68
C PHE A 324 -3.73 19.09 27.49
N TYR A 325 -4.14 17.83 27.33
CA TYR A 325 -4.90 17.34 26.18
C TYR A 325 -6.10 16.49 26.63
N HIS A 326 -7.14 16.44 25.80
CA HIS A 326 -8.32 15.58 25.99
C HIS A 326 -8.14 14.15 25.43
N SER A 327 -7.09 13.92 24.64
CA SER A 327 -6.76 12.65 23.98
C SER A 327 -5.24 12.45 23.91
N ASP A 328 -4.80 11.24 23.58
CA ASP A 328 -3.37 10.90 23.49
C ASP A 328 -2.70 11.69 22.35
N PRO A 329 -1.78 12.64 22.66
CA PRO A 329 -1.14 13.49 21.65
C PRO A 329 -0.14 12.73 20.77
N ARG A 330 0.17 11.46 21.06
CA ARG A 330 1.05 10.61 20.25
C ARG A 330 0.31 9.92 19.10
N VAL A 331 -1.02 9.80 19.21
CA VAL A 331 -1.87 9.00 18.31
C VAL A 331 -2.62 9.89 17.31
N ALA A 332 -2.52 11.22 17.44
CA ALA A 332 -2.98 12.21 16.47
C ALA A 332 -2.56 11.88 15.05
#